data_AF-A0A431W653-F1
#
_entry.id   AF-A0A431W653-F1
#
_cell.length_a   1.000
_cell.length_b   1.000
_cell.length_c   1.000
_cell.angle_alpha   90.00
_cell.angle_beta   90.00
_cell.angle_gamma   90.00
#
_symmetry.space_group_name_H-M   'P 1'
#
loop_
_entity.id
_entity.type
_entity.pdbx_description
1 polymer ?
#
loop_
_entity_poly.entity_id
_entity_poly.type
_entity_poly.pdbx_seq_one_letter_code
_entity_poly.pdbx_strand_id
1 'polypeptide(L)'
;MISVSDLRNGTKVEMDGGLWECLDFQHQKIGRGGAKVVAKFRNLETGSIVDRTFNSGEKLQDIFIEGRTMQYLYPDGSDYVFMDMETFDQVTLSSVLVGDAAKFMKENMEVEVQFYGDKPLKITLPNQVILKITQTDPGVRGDTVSGGTKPATLETGAVVQVPLFVEQDTEIKVDTRTGDYLSRA
;
A
#
# COMPACT_ATOMS: atom_id res chain seq x y z
N MET A 1 -7.15 24.28 9.66
CA MET A 1 -5.73 24.70 9.78
C MET A 1 -5.21 24.30 11.15
N ILE A 2 -4.08 23.59 11.18
CA ILE A 2 -3.38 23.14 12.39
C ILE A 2 -2.16 24.02 12.68
N SER A 3 -1.86 24.29 13.95
CA SER A 3 -0.62 24.97 14.35
C SER A 3 0.57 24.02 14.14
N VAL A 4 1.73 24.53 13.71
CA VAL A 4 2.93 23.69 13.59
C VAL A 4 3.40 23.12 14.93
N SER A 5 3.01 23.74 16.06
CA SER A 5 3.24 23.22 17.41
C SER A 5 2.41 21.97 17.74
N ASP A 6 1.33 21.74 17.00
CA ASP A 6 0.39 20.65 17.26
C ASP A 6 0.63 19.47 16.30
N LEU A 7 1.65 19.57 15.44
CA LEU A 7 2.09 18.48 14.58
C LEU A 7 2.42 17.24 15.43
N ARG A 8 2.00 16.08 14.94
CA ARG A 8 2.31 14.77 15.48
C ARG A 8 2.70 13.84 14.34
N ASN A 9 3.36 12.73 14.68
CA ASN A 9 3.62 11.68 13.70
C ASN A 9 2.29 11.14 13.17
N GLY A 10 2.15 11.05 11.85
CA GLY A 10 0.92 10.68 11.16
C GLY A 10 -0.01 11.84 10.82
N THR A 11 0.25 13.07 11.31
CA THR A 11 -0.53 14.26 10.92
C THR A 11 -0.40 14.49 9.42
N LYS A 12 -1.54 14.63 8.73
CA LYS A 12 -1.59 14.86 7.29
C LYS A 12 -1.92 16.31 7.00
N VAL A 13 -1.15 16.93 6.10
CA VAL A 13 -1.27 18.35 5.76
C VAL A 13 -1.12 18.56 4.26
N GLU A 14 -1.72 19.63 3.76
CA GLU A 14 -1.44 20.21 2.46
C GLU A 14 -0.37 21.30 2.61
N MET A 15 0.66 21.21 1.78
CA MET A 15 1.79 22.15 1.78
C MET A 15 2.35 22.24 0.36
N ASP A 16 2.54 23.48 -0.13
CA ASP A 16 3.04 23.77 -1.48
C ASP A 16 2.27 23.06 -2.62
N GLY A 17 0.97 22.86 -2.44
CA GLY A 17 0.09 22.17 -3.39
C GLY A 17 0.25 20.64 -3.42
N GLY A 18 1.04 20.06 -2.50
CA GLY A 18 1.15 18.61 -2.32
C GLY A 18 0.50 18.13 -1.03
N LEU A 19 0.19 16.83 -0.96
CA LEU A 19 -0.33 16.16 0.22
C LEU A 19 0.81 15.45 0.97
N TRP A 20 0.92 15.72 2.27
CA TRP A 20 2.07 15.30 3.08
C TRP A 20 1.63 14.64 4.38
N GLU A 21 2.39 13.66 4.83
CA GLU A 21 2.28 13.05 6.15
C GLU A 21 3.54 13.34 6.97
N CYS A 22 3.35 13.89 8.18
CA CYS A 22 4.41 14.14 9.13
C CYS A 22 4.96 12.80 9.65
N LEU A 23 6.22 12.50 9.37
CA LEU A 23 6.90 11.30 9.87
C LEU A 23 7.50 11.53 11.25
N ASP A 24 8.07 12.71 11.46
CA ASP A 24 8.79 13.08 12.66
C ASP A 24 8.75 14.59 12.87
N PHE A 25 8.78 15.04 14.12
CA PHE A 25 8.81 16.47 14.46
C PHE A 25 9.59 16.73 15.74
N GLN A 26 10.28 17.86 15.77
CA GLN A 26 11.07 18.29 16.90
C GLN A 26 10.82 19.77 17.20
N HIS A 27 10.45 20.04 18.45
CA HIS A 27 10.37 21.40 18.96
C HIS A 27 11.73 21.83 19.47
N GLN A 28 12.32 22.85 18.83
CA GLN A 28 13.61 23.38 19.20
C GLN A 28 13.45 24.81 19.72
N LYS A 29 14.02 25.07 20.91
CA LYS A 29 14.14 26.41 21.47
C LYS A 29 15.59 26.61 21.92
N ILE A 30 16.34 27.46 21.21
CA ILE A 30 17.75 27.73 21.50
C ILE A 30 17.85 29.05 22.28
N GLY A 31 18.17 28.96 23.57
CA GLY A 31 18.42 30.11 24.43
C GLY A 31 17.24 31.10 24.47
N ARG A 32 17.51 32.37 24.13
CA ARG A 32 16.50 33.44 24.05
C ARG A 32 15.84 33.57 22.67
N GLY A 33 16.20 32.72 21.71
CA GLY A 33 15.63 32.73 20.36
C GLY A 33 14.17 32.25 20.33
N GLY A 34 13.44 32.64 19.28
CA GLY A 34 12.09 32.14 19.03
C GLY A 34 12.06 30.62 18.88
N ALA A 35 10.97 29.99 19.32
CA ALA A 35 10.78 28.57 19.16
C ALA A 35 10.56 28.21 17.68
N LYS A 36 11.14 27.08 17.26
CA LYS A 36 11.05 26.53 15.92
C LYS A 36 10.58 25.09 15.98
N VAL A 37 9.89 24.65 14.95
CA VAL A 37 9.51 23.25 14.75
C VAL A 37 10.23 22.75 13.51
N VAL A 38 11.07 21.74 13.67
CA VAL A 38 11.69 21.02 12.56
C VAL A 38 10.88 19.74 12.36
N ALA A 39 10.31 19.53 11.20
CA ALA A 39 9.49 18.36 10.92
C ALA A 39 9.86 17.73 9.58
N LYS A 40 9.80 16.40 9.55
CA LYS A 40 10.06 15.57 8.37
C LYS A 40 8.72 15.10 7.82
N PHE A 41 8.50 15.28 6.53
CA PHE A 41 7.28 14.90 5.85
C PHE A 41 7.56 13.91 4.73
N ARG A 42 6.60 13.02 4.48
CA ARG A 42 6.52 12.16 3.30
C ARG A 42 5.38 12.63 2.41
N ASN A 43 5.64 12.81 1.13
CA ASN A 43 4.60 13.09 0.15
C ASN A 43 3.76 11.82 -0.05
N LEU A 44 2.44 11.97 0.01
CA LEU A 44 1.50 10.85 -0.03
C LEU A 44 1.30 10.29 -1.45
N GLU A 45 1.57 11.08 -2.48
CA GLU A 45 1.43 10.67 -3.88
C GLU A 45 2.74 10.11 -4.44
N THR A 46 3.87 10.75 -4.14
CA THR A 46 5.18 10.42 -4.73
C THR A 46 6.10 9.65 -3.78
N GLY A 47 5.79 9.62 -2.48
CA GLY A 47 6.65 9.01 -1.46
C GLY A 47 7.92 9.80 -1.10
N SER A 48 8.18 10.94 -1.76
CA SER A 48 9.36 11.78 -1.50
C SER A 48 9.39 12.29 -0.06
N ILE A 49 10.58 12.38 0.54
CA ILE A 49 10.75 12.86 1.93
C ILE A 49 11.38 14.26 1.90
N VAL A 50 10.83 15.17 2.70
CA VAL A 50 11.35 16.54 2.87
C VAL A 50 11.46 16.91 4.34
N ASP A 51 12.49 17.68 4.68
CA ASP A 51 12.64 18.31 5.99
C ASP A 51 12.24 19.79 5.88
N ARG A 52 11.38 20.25 6.79
CA ARG A 52 10.90 21.63 6.85
C ARG A 52 11.11 22.19 8.26
N THR A 53 11.44 23.48 8.32
CA THR A 53 11.55 24.21 9.58
C THR A 53 10.54 25.35 9.58
N PHE A 54 9.69 25.39 10.59
CA PHE A 54 8.66 26.38 10.79
C PHE A 54 8.93 27.21 12.04
N ASN A 55 8.51 28.46 12.04
CA ASN A 55 8.39 29.24 13.26
C ASN A 55 7.14 28.79 14.04
N SER A 56 7.18 28.76 15.38
CA SER A 56 6.09 28.19 16.20
C SER A 56 4.70 28.83 16.06
N GLY A 57 4.57 29.97 15.38
CA GLY A 57 3.27 30.61 15.10
C GLY A 57 2.66 30.27 13.74
N GLU A 58 3.38 29.52 12.89
CA GLU A 58 2.90 29.14 11.56
C GLU A 58 1.79 28.10 11.65
N LYS A 59 0.91 28.10 10.64
CA LYS A 59 -0.19 27.16 10.52
C LYS A 59 -0.11 26.46 9.18
N LEU A 60 -0.45 25.18 9.19
CA LEU A 60 -0.57 24.35 8.00
C LEU A 60 -2.05 24.00 7.78
N GLN A 61 -2.41 23.70 6.54
CA GLN A 61 -3.73 23.18 6.23
C GLN A 61 -3.73 21.68 6.52
N ASP A 62 -4.44 21.26 7.55
CA ASP A 62 -4.69 19.85 7.82
C ASP A 62 -5.64 19.27 6.76
N ILE A 63 -5.38 18.02 6.38
CA ILE A 63 -6.20 17.28 5.43
C ILE A 63 -6.73 16.02 6.09
N PHE A 64 -7.94 15.62 5.68
CA PHE A 64 -8.52 14.35 6.04
C PHE A 64 -8.34 13.38 4.89
N ILE A 65 -7.79 12.21 5.19
CA ILE A 65 -7.71 11.09 4.25
C ILE A 65 -8.63 10.01 4.77
N GLU A 66 -9.55 9.60 3.92
CA GLU A 66 -10.53 8.59 4.21
C GLU A 66 -10.06 7.25 3.63
N GLY A 67 -9.97 6.21 4.46
CA GLY A 67 -9.78 4.85 3.96
C GLY A 67 -11.14 4.23 3.69
N ARG A 68 -11.40 3.86 2.44
CA ARG A 68 -12.62 3.17 2.04
C ARG A 68 -12.32 1.72 1.69
N THR A 69 -13.13 0.81 2.20
CA THR A 69 -13.06 -0.61 1.83
C THR A 69 -13.75 -0.77 0.49
N MET A 70 -13.00 -1.21 -0.52
CA MET A 70 -13.51 -1.43 -1.86
C MET A 70 -13.30 -2.88 -2.28
N GLN A 71 -14.23 -3.42 -3.05
CA GLN A 71 -14.13 -4.74 -3.64
C GLN A 71 -13.69 -4.63 -5.11
N TYR A 72 -12.61 -5.33 -5.47
CA TYR A 72 -12.19 -5.43 -6.86
C TYR A 72 -13.20 -6.28 -7.65
N LEU A 73 -13.69 -5.75 -8.78
CA LEU A 73 -14.68 -6.41 -9.62
C LEU A 73 -14.01 -7.10 -10.82
N TYR A 74 -13.46 -6.32 -11.75
CA TYR A 74 -12.90 -6.82 -13.00
C TYR A 74 -11.95 -5.77 -13.61
N PRO A 75 -11.05 -6.19 -14.54
CA PRO A 75 -10.24 -5.25 -15.30
C PRO A 75 -11.06 -4.61 -16.43
N ASP A 76 -10.91 -3.31 -16.65
CA ASP A 76 -11.50 -2.56 -17.77
C ASP A 76 -10.39 -1.97 -18.64
N GLY A 77 -10.01 -2.72 -19.67
CA GLY A 77 -8.88 -2.36 -20.54
C GLY A 77 -7.55 -2.34 -19.78
N SER A 78 -7.01 -1.14 -19.56
CA SER A 78 -5.78 -0.91 -18.78
C SER A 78 -6.04 -0.55 -17.32
N ASP A 79 -7.29 -0.34 -16.94
CA ASP A 79 -7.70 0.13 -15.63
C ASP A 79 -8.46 -0.97 -14.88
N TYR A 80 -8.82 -0.69 -13.63
CA TYR A 80 -9.41 -1.68 -12.73
C TYR A 80 -10.67 -1.09 -12.10
N VAL A 81 -11.76 -1.85 -12.15
CA VAL A 81 -13.06 -1.43 -11.58
C VAL A 81 -13.20 -1.98 -10.18
N PHE A 82 -13.53 -1.11 -9.24
CA PHE A 82 -13.79 -1.42 -7.85
C PHE A 82 -15.20 -0.96 -7.47
N MET A 83 -15.78 -1.60 -6.45
CA MET A 83 -17.05 -1.21 -5.86
C MET A 83 -16.82 -0.81 -4.40
N ASP A 84 -17.33 0.35 -4.00
CA ASP A 84 -17.35 0.76 -2.61
C ASP A 84 -18.28 -0.15 -1.80
N MET A 85 -17.79 -0.72 -0.70
CA MET A 85 -18.57 -1.67 0.11
C MET A 85 -19.60 -0.98 1.01
N GLU A 86 -19.51 0.35 1.18
CA GLU A 86 -20.48 1.13 1.95
C GLU A 86 -21.56 1.74 1.05
N THR A 87 -21.17 2.32 -0.09
CA THR A 87 -22.12 3.02 -0.97
C THR A 87 -22.60 2.19 -2.17
N PHE A 88 -21.91 1.09 -2.50
CA PHE A 88 -22.11 0.30 -3.72
C PHE A 88 -21.81 1.07 -5.02
N ASP A 89 -21.14 2.23 -4.94
CA ASP A 89 -20.71 2.98 -6.11
C ASP A 89 -19.49 2.32 -6.75
N GLN A 90 -19.43 2.35 -8.08
CA GLN A 90 -18.28 1.83 -8.82
C GLN A 90 -17.28 2.95 -9.13
N VAL A 91 -16.01 2.67 -8.90
CA VAL A 91 -14.89 3.58 -9.18
C VAL A 91 -13.86 2.85 -10.03
N THR A 92 -13.43 3.51 -11.11
CA THR A 92 -12.34 3.02 -11.95
C THR A 92 -11.02 3.61 -11.47
N LEU A 93 -10.07 2.75 -11.13
CA LEU A 93 -8.72 3.14 -10.74
C LEU A 93 -7.72 2.80 -11.85
N SER A 94 -6.87 3.78 -12.18
CA SER A 94 -5.84 3.59 -13.22
C SER A 94 -4.81 2.54 -12.82
N SER A 95 -4.24 1.83 -13.80
CA SER A 95 -3.12 0.90 -13.56
C SER A 95 -1.91 1.54 -12.89
N VAL A 96 -1.65 2.83 -13.12
CA VAL A 96 -0.55 3.55 -12.47
C VAL A 96 -0.77 3.63 -10.95
N LEU A 97 -2.01 3.89 -10.53
CA LEU A 97 -2.37 3.95 -9.12
C LEU A 97 -2.34 2.55 -8.47
N VAL A 98 -2.85 1.54 -9.18
CA VAL A 98 -2.88 0.17 -8.68
C VAL A 98 -1.48 -0.44 -8.59
N GLY A 99 -0.61 -0.13 -9.56
CA GLY A 99 0.79 -0.52 -9.56
C GLY A 99 1.02 -2.02 -9.43
N ASP A 100 2.04 -2.41 -8.67
CA ASP A 100 2.43 -3.81 -8.47
C ASP A 100 1.38 -4.66 -7.75
N ALA A 101 0.47 -4.02 -7.00
CA ALA A 101 -0.61 -4.70 -6.31
C ALA A 101 -1.52 -5.48 -7.28
N ALA A 102 -1.63 -5.03 -8.54
CA ALA A 102 -2.38 -5.72 -9.59
C ALA A 102 -1.98 -7.18 -9.77
N LYS A 103 -0.71 -7.53 -9.53
CA LYS A 103 -0.20 -8.90 -9.67
C LYS A 103 -0.87 -9.89 -8.70
N PHE A 104 -1.35 -9.40 -7.56
CA PHE A 104 -1.89 -10.22 -6.48
C PHE A 104 -3.40 -9.99 -6.26
N MET A 105 -4.05 -9.17 -7.07
CA MET A 105 -5.49 -8.94 -6.99
C MET A 105 -6.28 -10.05 -7.66
N LYS A 106 -7.29 -10.56 -6.95
CA LYS A 106 -8.27 -11.53 -7.43
C LYS A 106 -9.65 -10.88 -7.43
N GLU A 107 -10.49 -11.20 -8.41
CA GLU A 107 -11.88 -10.75 -8.43
C GLU A 107 -12.60 -11.05 -7.10
N ASN A 108 -13.45 -10.12 -6.68
CA ASN A 108 -14.14 -10.10 -5.39
C ASN A 108 -13.25 -9.88 -4.15
N MET A 109 -11.96 -9.58 -4.32
CA MET A 109 -11.07 -9.25 -3.21
C MET A 109 -11.37 -7.86 -2.64
N GLU A 110 -11.46 -7.76 -1.32
CA GLU A 110 -11.54 -6.49 -0.61
C GLU A 110 -10.15 -5.86 -0.44
N VAL A 111 -10.05 -4.58 -0.72
CA VAL A 111 -8.86 -3.75 -0.63
C VAL A 111 -9.19 -2.43 0.07
N GLU A 112 -8.20 -1.80 0.68
CA GLU A 112 -8.37 -0.46 1.25
C GLU A 112 -7.86 0.59 0.25
N VAL A 113 -8.70 1.55 -0.10
CA VAL A 113 -8.33 2.68 -0.97
C VAL A 113 -8.40 3.97 -0.17
N GLN A 114 -7.29 4.70 -0.15
CA GLN A 114 -7.18 5.99 0.52
C GLN A 114 -7.63 7.11 -0.42
N PHE A 115 -8.59 7.90 0.02
CA PHE A 115 -9.16 9.04 -0.70
C PHE A 115 -8.83 10.36 -0.01
N TYR A 116 -8.54 11.37 -0.82
CA TYR A 116 -8.55 12.77 -0.41
C TYR A 116 -9.66 13.50 -1.17
N GLY A 117 -10.76 13.78 -0.49
CA GLY A 117 -12.02 14.14 -1.15
C GLY A 117 -12.46 13.00 -2.06
N ASP A 118 -12.62 13.27 -3.36
CA ASP A 118 -12.97 12.27 -4.37
C ASP A 118 -11.75 11.69 -5.10
N LYS A 119 -10.54 12.15 -4.77
CA LYS A 119 -9.31 11.71 -5.44
C LYS A 119 -8.73 10.47 -4.76
N PRO A 120 -8.61 9.32 -5.45
CA PRO A 120 -7.92 8.16 -4.90
C PRO A 120 -6.40 8.40 -4.92
N LEU A 121 -5.75 8.13 -3.80
CA LEU A 121 -4.32 8.39 -3.59
C LEU A 121 -3.49 7.11 -3.56
N LYS A 122 -4.01 6.07 -2.91
CA LYS A 122 -3.26 4.83 -2.71
C LYS A 122 -4.21 3.66 -2.51
N ILE A 123 -3.87 2.53 -3.12
CA ILE A 123 -4.47 1.23 -2.82
C ILE A 123 -3.55 0.45 -1.88
N THR A 124 -4.15 -0.25 -0.92
CA THR A 124 -3.46 -1.17 -0.01
C THR A 124 -4.19 -2.50 -0.03
N LEU A 125 -3.50 -3.54 -0.48
CA LEU A 125 -4.01 -4.91 -0.39
C LEU A 125 -3.86 -5.43 1.03
N PRO A 126 -4.64 -6.45 1.41
CA PRO A 126 -4.34 -7.26 2.59
C PRO A 126 -2.88 -7.74 2.55
N ASN A 127 -2.20 -7.71 3.70
CA ASN A 127 -0.79 -8.14 3.81
C ASN A 127 -0.57 -9.58 3.33
N GLN A 128 -1.60 -10.41 3.41
CA GLN A 128 -1.59 -11.79 2.93
C GLN A 128 -2.82 -12.03 2.05
N VAL A 129 -2.61 -12.68 0.91
CA VAL A 129 -3.68 -13.11 0.01
C VAL A 129 -3.61 -14.60 -0.21
N ILE A 130 -4.77 -15.23 -0.40
CA ILE A 130 -4.87 -16.64 -0.77
C ILE A 130 -5.05 -16.71 -2.27
N LEU A 131 -4.09 -17.33 -2.95
CA LEU A 131 -4.09 -17.48 -4.40
C LEU A 131 -3.88 -18.95 -4.76
N LYS A 132 -4.64 -19.41 -5.74
CA LYS A 132 -4.51 -20.78 -6.27
C LYS A 132 -3.38 -20.87 -7.28
N ILE A 133 -2.58 -21.94 -7.20
CA ILE A 133 -1.56 -22.26 -8.21
C ILE A 133 -2.22 -22.89 -9.43
N THR A 134 -2.02 -22.28 -10.59
CA THR A 134 -2.52 -22.77 -11.89
C THR A 134 -1.49 -23.64 -12.60
N GLN A 135 -0.19 -23.38 -12.40
CA GLN A 135 0.88 -24.13 -13.04
C GLN A 135 2.14 -24.17 -12.16
N THR A 136 2.69 -25.36 -11.93
CA THR A 136 4.00 -25.56 -11.30
C THR A 136 4.55 -26.93 -11.68
N ASP A 137 5.88 -27.07 -11.75
CA ASP A 137 6.50 -28.34 -12.12
C ASP A 137 6.33 -29.40 -11.01
N PRO A 138 6.22 -30.71 -11.34
CA PRO A 138 6.21 -31.77 -10.35
C PRO A 138 7.46 -31.74 -9.46
N GLY A 139 7.26 -31.84 -8.14
CA GLY A 139 8.38 -31.85 -7.19
C GLY A 139 9.25 -33.10 -7.37
N VAL A 140 10.52 -32.92 -7.72
CA VAL A 140 11.48 -34.03 -7.78
C VAL A 140 11.88 -34.37 -6.34
N ARG A 141 11.34 -35.48 -5.80
CA ARG A 141 11.63 -35.99 -4.43
C ARG A 141 13.10 -36.41 -4.19
N GLY A 142 14.01 -36.16 -5.14
CA GLY A 142 15.38 -36.68 -5.13
C GLY A 142 16.42 -35.85 -4.37
N ASP A 143 16.23 -34.53 -4.23
CA ASP A 143 17.21 -33.67 -3.55
C ASP A 143 16.78 -33.34 -2.12
N THR A 144 17.19 -34.19 -1.19
CA THR A 144 16.94 -34.06 0.26
C THR A 144 17.91 -33.14 1.00
N VAL A 145 18.70 -32.31 0.31
CA VAL A 145 19.87 -31.67 0.93
C VAL A 145 19.80 -30.13 1.09
N SER A 146 18.87 -29.42 0.47
CA SER A 146 18.69 -27.98 0.76
C SER A 146 17.37 -27.50 0.21
N GLY A 147 16.55 -26.84 1.03
CA GLY A 147 15.20 -26.35 0.71
C GLY A 147 15.11 -25.57 -0.60
N GLY A 148 14.93 -26.31 -1.70
CA GLY A 148 14.74 -25.74 -3.02
C GLY A 148 13.35 -25.12 -3.13
N THR A 149 13.28 -24.04 -3.88
CA THR A 149 12.02 -23.48 -4.36
C THR A 149 11.89 -23.77 -5.85
N LYS A 150 10.65 -23.81 -6.32
CA LYS A 150 10.30 -23.86 -7.74
C LYS A 150 9.35 -22.70 -8.06
N PRO A 151 9.38 -22.20 -9.30
CA PRO A 151 8.38 -21.23 -9.73
C PRO A 151 6.98 -21.87 -9.77
N ALA A 152 5.99 -21.13 -9.30
CA ALA A 152 4.58 -21.45 -9.45
C ALA A 152 3.83 -20.23 -9.99
N THR A 153 3.03 -20.44 -11.02
CA THR A 153 2.13 -19.44 -11.59
C THR A 153 0.81 -19.49 -10.83
N LEU A 154 0.35 -18.32 -10.40
CA LEU A 154 -0.90 -18.14 -9.66
C LEU A 154 -2.08 -17.87 -10.61
N GLU A 155 -3.30 -17.93 -10.08
CA GLU A 155 -4.53 -17.61 -10.84
C GLU A 155 -4.57 -16.19 -11.40
N THR A 156 -3.82 -15.27 -10.80
CA THR A 156 -3.64 -13.89 -11.27
C THR A 156 -2.59 -13.76 -12.38
N GLY A 157 -1.87 -14.84 -12.70
CA GLY A 157 -0.73 -14.84 -13.62
C GLY A 157 0.61 -14.43 -12.98
N ALA A 158 0.62 -14.04 -11.70
CA ALA A 158 1.87 -13.78 -10.98
C ALA A 158 2.68 -15.07 -10.79
N VAL A 159 4.01 -14.95 -10.84
CA VAL A 159 4.94 -16.07 -10.60
C VAL A 159 5.64 -15.87 -9.26
N VAL A 160 5.51 -16.86 -8.37
CA VAL A 160 6.11 -16.84 -7.03
C VAL A 160 6.96 -18.09 -6.80
N GLN A 161 7.93 -18.00 -5.89
CA GLN A 161 8.77 -19.14 -5.50
C GLN A 161 8.09 -19.93 -4.39
N VAL A 162 7.77 -21.20 -4.65
CA VAL A 162 7.12 -22.11 -3.68
C VAL A 162 8.02 -23.31 -3.37
N PRO A 163 7.91 -23.92 -2.19
CA PRO A 163 8.64 -25.15 -1.88
C PRO A 163 8.34 -26.29 -2.86
N LEU A 164 9.32 -27.18 -3.10
CA LEU A 164 9.20 -28.29 -4.06
C LEU A 164 7.98 -29.20 -3.83
N PHE A 165 7.54 -29.32 -2.58
CA PHE A 165 6.41 -30.16 -2.18
C PHE A 165 5.04 -29.58 -2.54
N VAL A 166 4.93 -28.29 -2.87
CA VAL A 166 3.67 -27.64 -3.28
C VAL A 166 3.25 -28.16 -4.65
N GLU A 167 1.98 -28.54 -4.80
CA GLU A 167 1.46 -29.13 -6.04
C GLU A 167 0.59 -28.12 -6.79
N GLN A 168 0.31 -28.42 -8.06
CA GLN A 168 -0.67 -27.68 -8.84
C GLN A 168 -2.05 -27.74 -8.15
N ASP A 169 -2.89 -26.75 -8.40
CA ASP A 169 -4.23 -26.61 -7.81
C ASP A 169 -4.25 -26.40 -6.29
N THR A 170 -3.09 -26.23 -5.65
CA THR A 170 -3.00 -25.90 -4.22
C THR A 170 -3.22 -24.40 -4.01
N GLU A 171 -3.98 -24.04 -2.98
CA GLU A 171 -4.10 -22.67 -2.49
C GLU A 171 -2.95 -22.33 -1.54
N ILE A 172 -2.32 -21.18 -1.78
CA ILE A 172 -1.17 -20.70 -1.01
C ILE A 172 -1.43 -19.30 -0.50
N LYS A 173 -0.86 -18.99 0.67
CA LYS A 173 -0.79 -17.64 1.22
C LYS A 173 0.47 -16.96 0.71
N VAL A 174 0.31 -15.77 0.14
CA VAL A 174 1.38 -14.94 -0.42
C VAL A 174 1.40 -13.60 0.31
N ASP A 175 2.59 -13.11 0.69
CA ASP A 175 2.76 -11.74 1.18
C ASP A 175 2.70 -10.76 0.01
N THR A 176 1.76 -9.82 0.02
CA THR A 176 1.54 -8.88 -1.09
C THR A 176 2.62 -7.81 -1.19
N ARG A 177 3.44 -7.63 -0.15
CA ARG A 177 4.49 -6.60 -0.09
C ARG A 177 5.81 -7.12 -0.67
N THR A 178 6.12 -8.39 -0.45
CA THR A 178 7.35 -9.02 -0.93
C THR A 178 7.12 -9.97 -2.11
N GLY A 179 5.90 -10.49 -2.27
CA GLY A 179 5.57 -11.54 -3.23
C GLY A 179 5.99 -12.93 -2.77
N ASP A 180 6.36 -13.09 -1.50
CA ASP A 180 6.87 -14.36 -0.98
C ASP A 180 5.76 -15.33 -0.59
N TYR A 181 6.02 -16.62 -0.78
CA TYR A 181 5.22 -17.69 -0.22
C TYR A 181 5.32 -17.70 1.31
N LEU A 182 4.18 -17.72 1.98
CA LEU A 182 4.08 -17.82 3.45
C LEU A 182 3.76 -19.24 3.89
N SER A 183 2.63 -19.79 3.44
CA SER A 183 2.17 -21.12 3.81
C SER A 183 1.18 -21.67 2.79
N ARG A 184 0.82 -22.94 2.92
CA ARG A 184 -0.43 -23.46 2.32
C ARG A 184 -1.63 -22.85 3.05
N ALA A 185 -2.71 -22.62 2.33
CA ALA A 185 -3.95 -22.08 2.88
C ALA A 185 -4.71 -23.12 3.70
#